data_AF-A0A1H7ITC6-F1
#
_entry.id   AF-A0A1H7ITC6-F1
#
_cell.length_a   1.000
_cell.length_b   1.000
_cell.length_c   1.000
_cell.angle_alpha   90.00
_cell.angle_beta   90.00
_cell.angle_gamma   90.00
#
_symmetry.space_group_name_H-M   'P 1'
#
loop_
_entity.id
_entity.type
_entity.pdbx_description
1 polymer ?
#
loop_
_entity_poly.entity_id
_entity_poly.type
_entity_poly.pdbx_seq_one_letter_code
_entity_poly.pdbx_strand_id
1 'polypeptide(L)'
;MNKFRIPKINSLDFGAKWIAVSLVIGLLLPAVIRIITGVFCWGLCIIGGIILLGFIIVFSIEMHQDFGKTPYYESYLSEDIPFDPDKQTAVVRCSICTGEQIAGFKNKEDGHFTEVMLIRDDTDLEKFKEIYKIAEIKKEY
;
A
#
# COMPACT_ATOMS: atom_id res chain seq x y z
N MET A 1 -22.90 -7.32 0.80
CA MET A 1 -21.90 -8.23 0.22
C MET A 1 -20.59 -7.97 0.93
N ASN A 2 -20.06 -8.93 1.69
CA ASN A 2 -18.78 -8.78 2.37
C ASN A 2 -17.69 -8.76 1.29
N LYS A 3 -17.19 -7.56 0.94
CA LYS A 3 -16.04 -7.41 0.06
C LYS A 3 -14.85 -7.98 0.82
N PHE A 4 -14.21 -9.03 0.29
CA PHE A 4 -13.07 -9.65 0.96
C PHE A 4 -11.91 -8.65 0.96
N ARG A 5 -11.65 -8.01 2.11
CA ARG A 5 -10.55 -7.06 2.28
C ARG A 5 -9.25 -7.85 2.36
N ILE A 6 -8.44 -7.74 1.31
CA ILE A 6 -7.07 -8.26 1.36
C ILE A 6 -6.30 -7.35 2.34
N PRO A 7 -5.52 -7.87 3.30
CA PRO A 7 -4.70 -7.03 4.15
C PRO A 7 -3.56 -6.40 3.33
N LYS A 8 -3.16 -5.18 3.69
CA LYS A 8 -1.97 -4.56 3.13
C LYS A 8 -0.74 -5.38 3.53
N ILE A 9 0.03 -5.79 2.54
CA ILE A 9 1.30 -6.48 2.77
C ILE A 9 2.36 -5.40 2.99
N ASN A 10 3.24 -5.61 3.97
CA ASN A 10 4.42 -4.79 4.19
C ASN A 10 5.64 -5.70 4.23
N SER A 11 6.30 -5.91 3.08
CA SER A 11 7.44 -6.81 3.02
C SER A 11 8.71 -6.23 3.61
N LEU A 12 8.78 -4.92 3.84
CA LEU A 12 9.96 -4.30 4.47
C LEU A 12 10.15 -4.80 5.92
N ASP A 13 9.06 -5.04 6.65
CA ASP A 13 9.13 -5.46 8.06
C ASP A 13 9.67 -6.90 8.24
N PHE A 14 9.26 -7.83 7.36
CA PHE A 14 9.63 -9.25 7.45
C PHE A 14 10.63 -9.71 6.38
N GLY A 15 10.84 -8.93 5.32
CA GLY A 15 11.60 -9.31 4.14
C GLY A 15 13.07 -9.54 4.41
N ALA A 16 13.68 -8.69 5.23
CA ALA A 16 15.09 -8.86 5.64
C ALA A 16 15.32 -10.21 6.33
N LYS A 17 14.38 -10.66 7.18
CA LYS A 17 14.46 -11.96 7.87
C LYS A 17 14.34 -13.11 6.87
N TRP A 18 13.42 -13.02 5.92
CA TRP A 18 13.23 -14.04 4.86
C TRP A 18 14.45 -14.17 3.95
N ILE A 19 15.01 -13.04 3.49
CA ILE A 19 16.22 -13.01 2.66
C ILE A 19 17.40 -13.61 3.43
N ALA A 20 17.57 -13.23 4.71
CA ALA A 20 18.63 -13.79 5.56
C ALA A 20 18.51 -15.31 5.71
N VAL A 21 17.30 -15.82 5.98
CA VAL A 21 17.05 -17.27 6.08
C VAL A 21 17.36 -17.97 4.75
N SER A 22 16.95 -17.39 3.62
CA SER A 22 17.26 -17.93 2.29
C SER A 22 18.78 -17.99 2.03
N LEU A 23 19.53 -16.95 2.38
CA LEU A 23 20.99 -16.94 2.25
C LEU A 23 21.67 -17.97 3.15
N VAL A 24 21.21 -18.10 4.40
CA VAL A 24 21.77 -19.08 5.34
C VAL A 24 21.54 -20.50 4.82
N ILE A 25 20.31 -20.85 4.46
CA ILE A 25 19.95 -22.22 4.03
C ILE A 25 20.49 -22.51 2.63
N GLY A 26 20.37 -21.56 1.70
CA GLY A 26 20.67 -21.74 0.29
C GLY A 26 22.15 -21.61 -0.06
N LEU A 27 22.94 -20.91 0.75
CA LEU A 27 24.35 -20.61 0.44
C LEU A 27 25.29 -21.02 1.57
N LEU A 28 25.12 -20.45 2.77
CA LEU A 28 26.10 -20.64 3.86
C LEU A 28 26.15 -22.08 4.35
N LEU A 29 25.00 -22.69 4.59
CA LEU A 29 24.90 -24.05 5.13
C LEU A 29 25.47 -25.11 4.16
N PRO A 30 25.11 -25.15 2.87
CA PRO A 30 25.74 -26.06 1.90
C PRO A 30 27.25 -25.79 1.70
N ALA A 31 27.72 -24.55 1.81
CA ALA A 31 29.14 -24.23 1.73
C ALA A 31 29.93 -24.81 2.93
N VAL A 32 29.40 -24.66 4.15
CA VAL A 32 30.01 -25.23 5.36
C VAL A 32 30.04 -26.76 5.30
N ILE A 33 28.94 -27.40 4.87
CA ILE A 33 28.88 -28.86 4.71
C ILE A 33 29.96 -29.33 3.72
N ARG A 34 30.12 -28.62 2.60
CA ARG A 34 31.16 -28.94 1.61
C ARG A 34 32.57 -28.85 2.20
N ILE A 35 32.86 -27.83 3.01
CA ILE A 35 34.18 -27.66 3.63
C ILE A 35 34.48 -28.82 4.60
N ILE A 36 33.49 -29.26 5.37
CA ILE A 36 33.67 -30.31 6.39
C ILE A 36 33.71 -31.71 5.78
N THR A 37 32.82 -32.00 4.84
CA THR A 37 32.57 -33.37 4.35
C THR A 37 33.09 -33.62 2.93
N GLY A 38 33.47 -32.56 2.20
CA GLY A 38 33.78 -32.63 0.77
C GLY A 38 32.56 -32.77 -0.14
N VAL A 39 31.35 -32.99 0.41
CA VAL A 39 30.12 -33.22 -0.35
C VAL A 39 29.31 -31.94 -0.45
N PHE A 40 28.82 -31.62 -1.65
CA PHE A 40 28.00 -30.44 -1.89
C PHE A 40 26.51 -30.79 -1.98
N CYS A 41 25.73 -30.30 -1.01
CA CYS A 41 24.30 -30.58 -0.91
C CYS A 41 23.44 -29.64 -1.78
N TRP A 42 23.23 -30.00 -3.05
CA TRP A 42 22.41 -29.25 -4.01
C TRP A 42 20.97 -28.98 -3.54
N GLY A 43 20.37 -29.90 -2.77
CA GLY A 43 18.98 -29.74 -2.29
C GLY A 43 18.77 -28.49 -1.43
N LEU A 44 19.76 -28.10 -0.64
CA LEU A 44 19.68 -26.91 0.23
C LEU A 44 19.67 -25.62 -0.58
N CYS A 45 20.46 -25.56 -1.67
CA CYS A 45 20.44 -24.44 -2.61
C CYS A 45 19.08 -24.27 -3.27
N ILE A 46 18.42 -25.38 -3.66
CA ILE A 46 17.08 -25.35 -4.24
C ILE A 46 16.07 -24.82 -3.21
N ILE A 47 16.13 -25.29 -1.97
CA ILE A 47 15.24 -24.82 -0.89
C ILE A 47 15.42 -23.31 -0.67
N GLY A 48 16.67 -22.83 -0.58
CA GLY A 48 16.96 -21.40 -0.46
C GLY A 48 16.39 -20.59 -1.63
N GLY A 49 16.51 -21.11 -2.85
CA GLY A 49 15.94 -20.51 -4.06
C GLY A 49 14.41 -20.43 -4.04
N ILE A 50 13.71 -21.47 -3.57
CA ILE A 50 12.25 -21.47 -3.44
C ILE A 50 11.79 -20.42 -2.42
N ILE A 51 12.48 -20.30 -1.27
CA ILE A 51 12.17 -19.29 -0.25
C ILE A 51 12.32 -17.88 -0.85
N LEU A 52 13.39 -17.64 -1.60
CA LEU A 52 13.65 -16.35 -2.24
C LEU A 52 12.61 -16.04 -3.33
N LEU A 53 12.20 -17.04 -4.12
CA LEU A 53 11.14 -16.90 -5.11
C LEU A 53 9.81 -16.56 -4.45
N GLY A 54 9.47 -17.22 -3.34
CA GLY A 54 8.29 -16.89 -2.54
C GLY A 54 8.29 -15.44 -2.06
N PHE A 55 9.44 -14.95 -1.58
CA PHE A 55 9.59 -13.54 -1.21
C PHE A 55 9.38 -12.60 -2.42
N ILE A 56 9.95 -12.91 -3.59
CA ILE A 56 9.78 -12.11 -4.81
C ILE A 56 8.31 -12.02 -5.21
N ILE A 57 7.54 -13.11 -5.10
CA ILE A 57 6.10 -13.08 -5.37
C ILE A 57 5.39 -12.12 -4.43
N VAL A 58 5.65 -12.23 -3.12
CA VAL A 58 5.02 -11.37 -2.11
C VAL A 58 5.39 -9.90 -2.33
N PHE A 59 6.66 -9.62 -2.59
CA PHE A 59 7.15 -8.28 -2.94
C PHE A 59 6.49 -7.74 -4.21
N SER A 60 6.30 -8.58 -5.22
CA SER A 60 5.60 -8.19 -6.45
C SER A 60 4.13 -7.85 -6.21
N ILE A 61 3.46 -8.57 -5.29
CA ILE A 61 2.10 -8.26 -4.88
C ILE A 61 2.05 -6.92 -4.14
N GLU A 62 2.96 -6.67 -3.20
CA GLU A 62 3.05 -5.38 -2.51
C GLU A 62 3.28 -4.22 -3.49
N MET A 63 4.21 -4.39 -4.43
CA MET A 63 4.45 -3.40 -5.49
C MET A 63 3.20 -3.14 -6.32
N HIS A 64 2.40 -4.17 -6.59
CA HIS A 64 1.12 -4.01 -7.27
C HIS A 64 0.06 -3.34 -6.38
N GLN A 65 0.06 -3.59 -5.07
CA GLN A 65 -0.83 -2.93 -4.12
C GLN A 65 -0.52 -1.43 -4.00
N ASP A 66 0.75 -1.03 -4.12
CA ASP A 66 1.17 0.37 -3.96
C ASP A 66 1.12 1.17 -5.26
N PHE A 67 1.53 0.56 -6.37
CA PHE A 67 1.70 1.24 -7.66
C PHE A 67 0.81 0.68 -8.77
N GLY A 68 -0.14 -0.18 -8.43
CA GLY A 68 -1.16 -0.66 -9.36
C GLY A 68 -2.06 0.47 -9.88
N LYS A 69 -2.91 0.14 -10.86
CA LYS A 69 -3.86 1.11 -11.44
C LYS A 69 -4.77 1.76 -10.39
N THR A 70 -5.20 0.97 -9.41
CA THR A 70 -5.96 1.41 -8.25
C THR A 70 -5.19 0.97 -7.01
N PRO A 71 -4.44 1.88 -6.38
CA PRO A 71 -3.70 1.58 -5.16
C PRO A 71 -4.60 1.04 -4.06
N TYR A 72 -4.00 0.30 -3.14
CA TYR A 72 -4.69 -0.28 -1.99
C TYR A 72 -5.47 0.77 -1.20
N TYR A 73 -4.85 1.92 -0.92
CA TYR A 73 -5.47 2.96 -0.11
C TYR A 73 -6.71 3.57 -0.80
N GLU A 74 -6.68 3.81 -2.11
CA GLU A 74 -7.85 4.31 -2.87
C GLU A 74 -9.02 3.32 -2.81
N SER A 75 -8.73 2.02 -2.87
CA SER A 75 -9.75 0.96 -2.95
C SER A 75 -10.58 0.78 -1.68
N TYR A 76 -10.03 1.15 -0.52
CA TYR A 76 -10.68 1.04 0.80
C TYR A 76 -10.88 2.41 1.47
N LEU A 77 -10.59 3.52 0.76
CA LEU A 77 -10.61 4.86 1.32
C LEU A 77 -11.96 5.24 1.94
N SER A 78 -13.05 4.91 1.24
CA SER A 78 -14.42 5.18 1.72
C SER A 78 -14.88 4.26 2.85
N GLU A 79 -14.22 3.12 3.05
CA GLU A 79 -14.46 2.23 4.20
C GLU A 79 -13.70 2.72 5.43
N ASP A 80 -12.43 3.13 5.27
CA ASP A 80 -11.57 3.60 6.36
C ASP A 80 -11.97 5.02 6.82
N ILE A 81 -12.37 5.89 5.88
CA ILE A 81 -12.86 7.24 6.16
C ILE A 81 -14.26 7.39 5.54
N PRO A 82 -15.34 7.05 6.27
CA PRO A 82 -16.68 7.13 5.75
C PRO A 82 -17.12 8.59 5.59
N PHE A 83 -17.82 8.87 4.50
CA PHE A 83 -18.43 10.16 4.23
C PHE A 83 -19.91 10.16 4.60
N ASP A 84 -20.31 11.10 5.44
CA ASP A 84 -21.72 11.36 5.78
C ASP A 84 -22.16 12.70 5.16
N PRO A 85 -22.95 12.71 4.08
CA PRO A 85 -23.38 13.95 3.42
C PRO A 85 -24.30 14.82 4.28
N ASP A 86 -24.92 14.28 5.32
CA ASP A 86 -25.81 15.04 6.21
C ASP A 86 -24.98 15.88 7.19
N LYS A 87 -23.88 15.32 7.71
CA LYS A 87 -23.01 15.98 8.70
C LYS A 87 -21.78 16.66 8.10
N GLN A 88 -21.33 16.22 6.93
CA GLN A 88 -20.07 16.66 6.33
C GLN A 88 -20.31 17.25 4.93
N THR A 89 -19.40 18.12 4.51
CA THR A 89 -19.36 18.69 3.17
C THR A 89 -18.02 18.36 2.55
N ALA A 90 -18.02 17.88 1.31
CA ALA A 90 -16.79 17.62 0.57
C ALA A 90 -16.18 18.94 0.06
N VAL A 91 -14.94 19.18 0.45
CA VAL A 91 -14.21 20.41 0.16
C VAL A 91 -12.79 20.07 -0.31
N VAL A 92 -12.31 20.78 -1.33
CA VAL A 92 -10.90 20.78 -1.72
C VAL A 92 -10.27 22.05 -1.18
N ARG A 93 -9.27 21.89 -0.32
CA ARG A 93 -8.49 22.98 0.25
C ARG A 93 -7.21 23.17 -0.57
N CYS A 94 -6.98 24.37 -1.07
CA CYS A 94 -5.75 24.73 -1.77
C CYS A 94 -4.78 25.41 -0.78
N SER A 95 -3.57 24.87 -0.63
CA SER A 95 -2.51 25.54 0.12
C SER A 95 -1.94 26.71 -0.69
N ILE A 96 -2.03 27.93 -0.15
CA ILE A 96 -1.52 29.14 -0.79
C ILE A 96 0.02 29.12 -0.88
N CYS A 97 0.69 28.47 0.08
CA CYS A 97 2.14 28.47 0.19
C CYS A 97 2.80 27.36 -0.65
N THR A 98 2.19 26.17 -0.72
CA THR A 98 2.75 24.99 -1.41
C THR A 98 2.07 24.68 -2.73
N GLY A 99 0.88 25.25 -2.99
CA GLY A 99 0.06 24.93 -4.17
C GLY A 99 -0.60 23.55 -4.09
N GLU A 100 -0.43 22.83 -2.98
CA GLU A 100 -1.02 21.50 -2.79
C GLU A 100 -2.53 21.60 -2.62
N GLN A 101 -3.27 20.78 -3.35
CA GLN A 101 -4.73 20.68 -3.24
C GLN A 101 -5.07 19.41 -2.48
N ILE A 102 -5.81 19.52 -1.38
CA ILE A 102 -6.20 18.38 -0.56
C ILE A 102 -7.73 18.29 -0.56
N ALA A 103 -8.25 17.17 -1.07
CA ALA A 103 -9.65 16.81 -0.94
C ALA A 103 -9.90 16.23 0.46
N GLY A 104 -10.98 16.69 1.08
CA GLY A 104 -11.33 16.29 2.42
C GLY A 104 -12.79 16.57 2.76
N PHE A 105 -13.14 16.27 4.00
CA PHE A 105 -14.48 16.48 4.53
C PHE A 105 -14.45 17.55 5.61
N LYS A 106 -15.32 18.54 5.46
CA LYS A 106 -15.54 19.58 6.45
C LYS A 106 -16.82 19.27 7.22
N ASN A 107 -16.71 19.06 8.52
CA ASN A 107 -17.87 18.84 9.37
C ASN A 107 -18.66 20.15 9.53
N LYS A 108 -19.98 20.07 9.39
CA LYS A 108 -20.89 21.23 9.40
C LYS A 108 -21.12 21.79 10.81
N GLU A 109 -20.91 20.98 11.85
CA GLU A 109 -21.17 21.37 13.25
C GLU A 109 -19.97 22.09 13.88
N ASP A 110 -18.76 21.54 13.73
CA ASP A 110 -17.53 22.03 14.38
C ASP A 110 -16.59 22.77 13.41
N GLY A 111 -16.82 22.68 12.10
CA GLY A 111 -15.93 23.23 11.06
C GLY A 111 -14.60 22.47 10.90
N HIS A 112 -14.44 21.31 11.55
CA HIS A 112 -13.24 20.49 11.47
C HIS A 112 -13.06 19.94 10.04
N PHE A 113 -11.83 20.05 9.52
CA PHE A 113 -11.47 19.57 8.20
C PHE A 113 -10.64 18.30 8.31
N THR A 114 -11.18 17.21 7.79
CA THR A 114 -10.50 15.91 7.69
C THR A 114 -9.87 15.79 6.32
N GLU A 115 -8.54 15.71 6.28
CA GLU A 115 -7.77 15.50 5.06
C GLU A 115 -7.90 14.04 4.61
N VAL A 116 -8.23 13.81 3.33
CA VAL A 116 -8.54 12.46 2.82
C VAL A 116 -7.64 12.07 1.65
N MET A 117 -7.49 12.94 0.66
CA MET A 117 -6.73 12.64 -0.54
C MET A 117 -6.00 13.87 -1.06
N LEU A 118 -4.72 13.73 -1.40
CA LEU A 118 -3.98 14.75 -2.12
C LEU A 118 -4.38 14.71 -3.60
N ILE A 119 -4.76 15.85 -4.15
CA ILE A 119 -5.16 16.02 -5.55
C ILE A 119 -4.02 16.70 -6.30
N ARG A 120 -3.40 16.00 -7.24
CA ARG A 120 -2.32 16.56 -8.07
C ARG A 120 -2.83 17.01 -9.43
N ASP A 121 -3.80 16.30 -9.97
CA ASP A 121 -4.41 16.58 -11.27
C ASP A 121 -5.93 16.34 -11.25
N ASP A 122 -6.57 16.58 -12.39
CA ASP A 122 -8.02 16.40 -12.54
C ASP A 122 -8.44 14.92 -12.45
N THR A 123 -7.54 13.98 -12.75
CA THR A 123 -7.81 12.53 -12.62
C THR A 123 -7.94 12.14 -11.16
N ASP A 124 -7.08 12.65 -10.28
CA ASP A 124 -7.19 12.44 -8.84
C ASP A 124 -8.51 12.99 -8.28
N LEU A 125 -8.96 14.14 -8.78
CA LEU A 125 -10.24 14.73 -8.39
C LEU A 125 -11.43 13.87 -8.83
N GLU A 126 -11.40 13.35 -10.06
CA GLU A 126 -12.41 12.43 -10.58
C GLU A 126 -12.46 11.13 -9.78
N LYS A 127 -11.31 10.56 -9.44
CA LYS A 127 -11.23 9.37 -8.56
C LYS A 127 -11.85 9.63 -7.20
N PHE A 128 -11.54 10.76 -6.55
CA PHE A 128 -12.12 11.09 -5.26
C PHE A 128 -13.66 11.18 -5.33
N LYS A 129 -14.19 11.80 -6.40
CA LYS A 129 -15.63 11.84 -6.68
C LYS A 129 -16.23 10.44 -6.89
N GLU A 130 -15.53 9.56 -7.62
CA GLU A 130 -15.98 8.18 -7.87
C GLU A 130 -16.02 7.35 -6.58
N ILE A 131 -14.95 7.42 -5.77
CA ILE A 131 -14.79 6.68 -4.50
C ILE A 131 -15.94 6.99 -3.53
N TYR A 132 -16.29 8.28 -3.41
CA TYR A 132 -17.30 8.76 -2.47
C TYR A 132 -18.67 9.01 -3.11
N LYS A 133 -18.81 8.80 -4.43
CA LYS A 133 -20.02 9.04 -5.22
C LYS A 133 -20.56 10.48 -5.08
N ILE A 134 -19.65 11.45 -5.15
CA ILE A 134 -19.95 12.88 -4.99
C ILE A 134 -19.98 13.53 -6.37
N ALA A 135 -21.07 14.23 -6.71
CA ALA A 135 -21.18 14.95 -7.98
C ALA A 135 -20.39 16.27 -7.99
N GLU A 136 -20.56 17.08 -6.93
CA GLU A 136 -19.98 18.41 -6.82
C GLU A 136 -19.17 18.57 -5.54
N ILE A 137 -18.01 19.23 -5.68
CA ILE A 137 -17.07 19.50 -4.59
C ILE A 137 -16.78 21.00 -4.59
N LYS A 138 -16.82 21.61 -3.40
CA LYS A 138 -16.49 23.03 -3.23
C LYS A 138 -14.97 23.20 -3.11
N LYS A 139 -14.41 24.22 -3.75
CA LYS A 139 -13.00 24.62 -3.56
C LYS A 139 -12.94 25.76 -2.54
N GLU A 140 -12.13 25.58 -1.50
CA GLU A 140 -11.77 26.61 -0.52
C GLU A 140 -10.27 26.94 -0.69
N TYR A 141 -9.92 28.23 -0.62
CA TYR A 141 -8.55 28.75 -0.76
C TYR A 141 -8.07 29.33 0.57
#